data_AF-A0A496TB79-F1
#
_entry.id   AF-A0A496TB79-F1
#
_cell.length_a   1.000
_cell.length_b   1.000
_cell.length_c   1.000
_cell.angle_alpha   90.00
_cell.angle_beta   90.00
_cell.angle_gamma   90.00
#
_symmetry.space_group_name_H-M   'P 1'
#
loop_
_entity.id
_entity.type
_entity.pdbx_description
1 polymer ?
#
loop_
_entity_poly.entity_id
_entity_poly.type
_entity_poly.pdbx_seq_one_letter_code
_entity_poly.pdbx_strand_id
1 'polypeptide(L)' 'MKIHKILFIVILYFFATGALAQEIKIKFATLAPEGSTWMKVMKEFDRAVRKQSNGQLGFKIYAGGILGD' A
#
# COMPACT_ATOMS: atom_id res chain seq x y z
N MET A 1 37.51 -15.69 6.16
CA MET A 1 36.55 -16.17 5.14
C MET A 1 35.20 -16.67 5.68
N LYS A 2 35.10 -17.20 6.91
CA LYS A 2 33.83 -17.73 7.48
C LYS A 2 32.86 -16.64 7.96
N ILE A 3 33.36 -15.61 8.66
CA ILE A 3 32.53 -14.50 9.21
C ILE A 3 31.85 -13.66 8.13
N HIS A 4 32.54 -13.37 7.02
CA HIS A 4 31.96 -12.58 5.93
C HIS A 4 30.84 -13.34 5.22
N LYS A 5 30.95 -14.67 5.10
CA LYS A 5 29.87 -15.52 4.57
C LYS A 5 28.66 -15.56 5.51
N ILE A 6 28.88 -15.62 6.82
CA ILE A 6 27.79 -15.57 7.81
C ILE A 6 27.08 -14.21 7.76
N LEU A 7 27.84 -13.11 7.69
CA LEU A 7 27.28 -11.76 7.60
C LEU A 7 26.42 -11.59 6.33
N PHE A 8 26.91 -12.13 5.21
CA PHE A 8 26.19 -12.11 3.94
C PHE A 8 24.87 -12.90 3.99
N ILE A 9 24.85 -14.05 4.66
CA ILE A 9 23.64 -14.86 4.85
C ILE A 9 22.61 -14.14 5.73
N VAL A 10 23.05 -13.46 6.79
CA VAL A 10 22.17 -12.69 7.69
C VAL A 10 21.51 -11.51 6.96
N ILE A 11 22.27 -10.81 6.12
CA ILE A 11 21.75 -9.71 5.29
C ILE A 11 20.71 -10.22 4.28
N LEU A 12 20.99 -11.35 3.62
CA LEU A 12 20.05 -11.99 2.69
C LEU A 12 18.74 -12.42 3.38
N TYR A 13 18.84 -12.95 4.60
CA TYR A 13 17.67 -13.36 5.38
C TYR A 13 16.77 -12.17 5.72
N PHE A 14 17.35 -11.03 6.12
CA PHE A 14 16.58 -9.81 6.41
C PHE A 14 15.84 -9.29 5.17
N PHE A 15 16.48 -9.30 4.00
CA PHE A 15 15.86 -8.87 2.74
C PHE A 15 14.71 -9.78 2.27
N ALA A 16 14.78 -11.09 2.54
CA ALA A 16 13.73 -12.03 2.13
C ALA A 16 12.39 -11.80 2.87
N THR A 17 12.42 -11.25 4.09
CA THR A 17 11.19 -11.04 4.89
C THR A 17 10.29 -9.93 4.34
N GLY A 18 10.83 -8.95 3.61
CA GLY A 18 10.04 -7.85 3.04
C GLY A 18 9.18 -8.23 1.82
N ALA A 19 9.52 -9.34 1.14
CA ALA A 19 8.88 -9.74 -0.12
C ALA A 19 7.62 -10.63 0.05
N LEU A 20 7.35 -11.13 1.26
CA LEU A 20 6.24 -12.05 1.53
C LEU A 20 4.94 -11.36 1.97
N ALA A 21 4.94 -10.03 2.08
CA ALA A 21 3.75 -9.31 2.49
C ALA A 21 2.78 -9.14 1.31
N GLN A 22 1.63 -9.82 1.38
CA GLN A 22 0.56 -9.67 0.40
C GLN A 22 -0.05 -8.26 0.48
N GLU A 23 0.03 -7.49 -0.61
CA GLU A 23 -0.60 -6.17 -0.69
C GLU A 23 -2.13 -6.33 -0.76
N ILE A 24 -2.84 -5.87 0.26
CA ILE A 24 -4.30 -5.81 0.30
C ILE A 24 -4.75 -4.51 -0.38
N LYS A 25 -5.49 -4.64 -1.48
CA LYS A 25 -6.12 -3.51 -2.18
C LYS A 25 -7.62 -3.51 -1.98
N ILE A 26 -8.13 -2.54 -1.22
CA ILE A 26 -9.56 -2.31 -1.04
C ILE A 26 -10.05 -1.43 -2.19
N LYS A 27 -11.00 -1.93 -2.97
CA LYS A 27 -11.68 -1.13 -4.01
C LYS A 27 -12.82 -0.35 -3.37
N PHE A 28 -12.81 0.97 -3.50
CA PHE A 28 -13.80 1.86 -2.89
C PHE A 28 -14.45 2.73 -3.98
N ALA A 29 -15.75 2.58 -4.19
CA ALA A 29 -16.51 3.41 -5.12
C ALA A 29 -17.19 4.55 -4.36
N THR A 30 -17.22 5.74 -4.95
CA THR A 30 -17.84 6.92 -4.36
C THR A 30 -18.58 7.76 -5.41
N LEU A 31 -19.67 8.40 -5.01
CA LEU A 31 -20.37 9.39 -5.83
C LEU A 31 -19.63 10.74 -5.88
N ALA A 32 -18.64 10.94 -5.01
CA ALA A 32 -17.85 12.16 -5.02
C ALA A 32 -17.17 12.34 -6.39
N PRO A 33 -17.29 13.51 -7.03
CA PRO A 33 -16.63 13.79 -8.29
C PRO A 33 -15.11 13.82 -8.15
N GLU A 34 -14.39 13.51 -9.22
CA GLU A 34 -12.94 13.67 -9.28
C GLU A 34 -12.56 15.15 -9.02
N GLY A 35 -11.45 15.40 -8.33
CA GLY A 35 -11.02 16.75 -7.97
C GLY A 35 -11.81 17.41 -6.82
N SER A 36 -12.89 16.80 -6.33
CA SER A 36 -13.62 17.31 -5.16
C SER A 36 -12.79 17.28 -3.88
N THR A 37 -13.16 18.11 -2.90
CA THR A 37 -12.57 18.11 -1.55
C THR A 37 -12.64 16.73 -0.90
N TRP A 38 -13.75 16.02 -1.10
CA TRP A 38 -13.92 14.65 -0.62
C TRP A 38 -12.88 13.69 -1.21
N MET A 39 -12.63 13.76 -2.51
CA MET A 39 -11.58 12.96 -3.16
C MET A 39 -10.18 13.30 -2.65
N LYS A 40 -9.91 14.58 -2.35
CA LYS A 40 -8.63 14.98 -1.74
C LYS A 40 -8.43 14.31 -0.38
N VAL A 41 -9.43 14.38 0.50
CA VAL A 41 -9.38 13.77 1.84
C VAL A 41 -9.25 12.25 1.76
N MET A 42 -9.97 11.59 0.85
CA MET A 42 -9.86 10.13 0.71
C MET A 42 -8.48 9.70 0.17
N LYS A 43 -7.85 10.50 -0.71
CA LYS A 43 -6.46 10.28 -1.13
C LYS A 43 -5.46 10.51 0.01
N GLU A 44 -5.71 11.48 0.89
CA GLU A 44 -4.92 11.69 2.11
C GLU A 44 -5.03 10.49 3.06
N PHE A 45 -6.24 9.96 3.23
CA PHE A 45 -6.50 8.76 4.00
C PHE A 45 -5.76 7.53 3.45
N ASP A 46 -5.82 7.25 2.13
CA ASP A 46 -5.05 6.16 1.52
C ASP A 46 -3.54 6.28 1.79
N ARG A 47 -2.98 7.50 1.67
CA ARG A 47 -1.56 7.73 1.97
C ARG A 47 -1.23 7.42 3.43
N ALA A 48 -2.08 7.82 4.37
CA ALA A 48 -1.87 7.53 5.79
C ALA A 48 -1.91 6.03 6.07
N VAL A 49 -2.88 5.31 5.48
CA VAL A 49 -3.01 3.85 5.62
C VAL A 49 -1.80 3.12 5.03
N ARG A 50 -1.35 3.49 3.84
CA ARG A 50 -0.14 2.93 3.23
C ARG A 50 1.10 3.17 4.08
N LYS A 51 1.24 4.37 4.64
CA LYS A 51 2.37 4.68 5.53
C LYS A 51 2.34 3.81 6.79
N GLN A 52 1.19 3.68 7.45
CA GLN A 52 1.06 2.93 8.69
C GLN A 52 1.21 1.41 8.49
N SER A 53 0.82 0.91 7.32
CA SER A 53 0.88 -0.51 6.97
C SER A 53 2.18 -0.91 6.26
N ASN A 54 3.20 -0.05 6.18
CA ASN A 54 4.40 -0.30 5.37
C ASN A 54 4.07 -0.71 3.92
N GLY A 55 3.03 -0.09 3.35
CA GLY A 55 2.54 -0.36 1.98
C GLY A 55 1.71 -1.63 1.83
N GLN A 56 1.50 -2.42 2.90
CA GLN A 56 0.77 -3.69 2.84
C GLN A 56 -0.74 -3.50 2.62
N LEU A 57 -1.29 -2.33 2.97
CA LEU A 57 -2.71 -2.03 2.81
C LEU A 57 -2.88 -0.71 2.06
N GLY A 58 -3.80 -0.68 1.10
CA GLY A 58 -4.23 0.56 0.48
C GLY A 58 -5.54 0.47 -0.27
N PHE A 59 -5.98 1.61 -0.77
CA PHE A 59 -7.26 1.82 -1.43
C PHE A 59 -7.07 2.11 -2.91
N LYS A 60 -7.96 1.56 -3.73
CA LYS A 60 -8.19 2.01 -5.10
C LYS A 60 -9.56 2.66 -5.15
N ILE A 61 -9.56 3.98 -5.28
CA ILE A 61 -10.75 4.81 -5.13
C ILE A 61 -11.27 5.18 -6.52
N TYR A 62 -12.54 4.92 -6.77
CA TYR A 62 -13.23 5.17 -8.02
C TYR A 62 -14.26 6.27 -7.81
N ALA A 63 -14.02 7.43 -8.44
CA ALA A 63 -14.86 8.62 -8.31
C ALA A 63 -16.10 8.55 -9.20
N GLY A 64 -17.10 9.40 -8.89
CA GLY A 64 -18.23 9.67 -9.77
C GLY A 64 -19.14 8.48 -10.06
N GLY A 65 -19.18 7.45 -9.20
CA GLY A 65 -20.13 6.33 -9.34
C GLY A 65 -19.82 5.32 -10.45
N ILE A 66 -18.71 5.47 -11.17
CA ILE A 66 -18.40 4.66 -12.37
C ILE A 66 -18.34 3.13 -12.20
N LEU A 67 -18.28 2.65 -10.96
CA LEU A 67 -18.18 1.21 -10.64
C LEU A 67 -19.53 0.57 -10.33
N GLY A 68 -20.61 1.34 -10.27
CA GLY A 68 -21.94 0.86 -9.89
C GLY A 68 -23.10 1.47 -10.68
N ASP A 69 -22.79 2.21 -11.75
CA ASP A 69 -23.72 2.61 -12.81
C ASP A 69 -23.76 1.53 -13.91
#